data_AF-A0A450T3I5-F1
#
_entry.id   AF-A0A450T3I5-F1
#
_cell.length_a   1.000
_cell.length_b   1.000
_cell.length_c   1.000
_cell.angle_alpha   90.00
_cell.angle_beta   90.00
_cell.angle_gamma   90.00
#
_symmetry.space_group_name_H-M   'P 1'
#
loop_
_entity.id
_entity.type
_entity.pdbx_description
1 polymer ?
#
loop_
_entity_poly.entity_id
_entity_poly.type
_entity_poly.pdbx_seq_one_letter_code
_entity_poly.pdbx_strand_id
1 'polypeptide(L)'
;MHTGVYGRHKAAIRSISGVYGSEFGEDEEIKKVHDMIGKFEEREGRRPRIMVAWIGQIDQNGNGHDRGAKVVATAFADLGFDVDIGALFQTPGEVAKQAVENDAHVIGMSTKDPGHSTLLPELVKELKALDREDIMVVVGGVIPAQDYDYLYSHGASAIFGPGTVIPVAARKMIEELDRRHA
;
A
#
# COMPACT_ATOMS: atom_id res chain seq x y z
N MET A 1 -24.54 -9.52 -34.25
CA MET A 1 -23.48 -8.83 -33.49
C MET A 1 -24.13 -8.18 -32.27
N HIS A 2 -24.08 -8.82 -31.10
CA HIS A 2 -24.55 -8.23 -29.84
C HIS A 2 -23.36 -7.48 -29.22
N THR A 3 -23.32 -6.17 -29.39
CA THR A 3 -22.40 -5.27 -28.69
C THR A 3 -22.84 -5.18 -27.23
N GLY A 4 -22.24 -5.99 -26.35
CA GLY A 4 -22.41 -5.85 -24.91
C GLY A 4 -21.71 -4.58 -24.43
N VAL A 5 -22.45 -3.48 -24.33
CA VAL A 5 -21.99 -2.24 -23.72
C VAL A 5 -22.49 -2.20 -22.28
N TYR A 6 -21.76 -2.86 -21.38
CA TYR A 6 -21.91 -2.67 -19.94
C TYR A 6 -20.61 -2.03 -19.44
N GLY A 7 -20.66 -0.76 -19.03
CA GLY A 7 -19.51 -0.06 -18.46
C GLY A 7 -19.07 -0.70 -17.14
N ARG A 8 -17.76 -0.66 -16.82
CA ARG A 8 -17.24 -1.16 -15.53
C ARG A 8 -17.91 -0.41 -14.38
N HIS A 9 -18.49 -1.16 -13.45
CA HIS A 9 -19.02 -0.62 -12.19
C HIS A 9 -17.86 -0.08 -11.33
N LYS A 10 -17.85 1.23 -11.05
CA LYS A 10 -16.90 1.87 -10.12
C LYS A 10 -17.55 1.97 -8.74
N ALA A 11 -17.05 1.21 -7.77
CA ALA A 11 -17.50 1.31 -6.38
C ALA A 11 -16.94 2.57 -5.72
N ALA A 12 -17.79 3.38 -5.07
CA ALA A 12 -17.34 4.51 -4.26
C ALA A 12 -16.71 3.99 -2.96
N ILE A 13 -15.45 4.34 -2.72
CA ILE A 13 -14.72 3.93 -1.52
C ILE A 13 -15.05 4.91 -0.39
N ARG A 14 -15.54 4.39 0.74
CA ARG A 14 -15.68 5.14 2.01
C ARG A 14 -14.76 4.49 3.03
N SER A 15 -13.82 5.25 3.59
CA SER A 15 -13.02 4.86 4.75
C SER A 15 -13.70 5.34 6.04
N ILE A 16 -13.51 4.59 7.12
CA ILE A 16 -13.89 4.98 8.49
C ILE A 16 -12.56 5.45 9.13
N SER A 17 -12.55 6.47 9.98
CA SER A 17 -11.34 6.92 10.71
C SER A 17 -11.64 7.02 12.20
N GLY A 18 -10.63 6.83 13.05
CA GLY A 18 -10.68 6.99 14.50
C GLY A 18 -11.09 5.74 15.28
N VAL A 19 -11.19 4.58 14.62
CA VAL A 19 -11.61 3.32 15.26
C VAL A 19 -10.40 2.51 15.75
N TYR A 20 -9.23 2.65 15.13
CA TYR A 20 -8.07 1.84 15.48
C TYR A 20 -7.42 2.32 16.79
N GLY A 21 -7.34 3.64 16.98
CA GLY A 21 -6.68 4.23 18.16
C GLY A 21 -7.37 3.97 19.50
N SER A 22 -8.66 3.62 19.53
CA SER A 22 -9.41 3.42 20.78
C SER A 22 -9.34 2.01 21.37
N GLU A 23 -8.87 1.00 20.61
CA GLU A 23 -9.02 -0.42 20.98
C GLU A 23 -7.69 -1.17 21.24
N PHE A 24 -6.52 -0.56 21.02
CA PHE A 24 -5.22 -1.25 21.15
C PHE A 24 -4.37 -0.71 22.30
N GLY A 25 -3.96 -1.62 23.20
CA GLY A 25 -3.08 -1.34 24.36
C GLY A 25 -1.58 -1.20 24.02
N GLU A 26 -1.24 -0.69 22.84
CA GLU A 26 0.14 -0.49 22.36
C GLU A 26 0.53 1.00 22.30
N ASP A 27 0.22 1.75 23.36
CA ASP A 27 0.46 3.20 23.45
C ASP A 27 1.92 3.60 23.13
N GLU A 28 2.89 2.79 23.55
CA GLU A 28 4.31 3.06 23.33
C GLU A 28 4.72 2.98 21.84
N GLU A 29 4.27 1.96 21.11
CA GLU A 29 4.61 1.81 19.68
C GLU A 29 3.88 2.84 18.82
N ILE A 30 2.60 3.11 19.13
CA ILE A 30 1.83 4.16 18.46
C ILE A 30 2.50 5.53 18.66
N LYS A 31 2.91 5.85 19.90
CA LYS A 31 3.62 7.09 20.19
C LYS A 31 4.93 7.19 19.42
N LYS A 32 5.72 6.12 19.35
CA LYS A 32 6.96 6.11 18.54
C LYS A 32 6.66 6.39 17.06
N VAL A 33 5.62 5.78 16.50
CA VAL A 33 5.22 6.02 15.11
C VAL A 33 4.82 7.48 14.90
N HIS A 34 4.02 8.07 15.81
CA HIS A 34 3.69 9.49 15.73
C HIS A 34 4.93 10.40 15.79
N ASP A 35 5.87 10.12 16.71
CA ASP A 35 7.12 10.89 16.82
C ASP A 35 7.96 10.78 15.54
N MET A 36 7.99 9.60 14.90
CA MET A 36 8.69 9.39 13.63
C MET A 36 8.02 10.11 12.46
N ILE A 37 6.68 10.11 12.40
CA ILE A 37 5.93 10.86 11.38
C ILE A 37 6.16 12.36 11.55
N GLY A 38 6.18 12.86 12.79
CA GLY A 38 6.48 14.27 13.06
C GLY A 38 7.86 14.67 12.54
N LYS A 39 8.88 13.85 12.80
CA LYS A 39 10.24 14.08 12.26
C LYS A 39 10.31 14.00 10.74
N PHE A 40 9.58 13.07 10.14
CA PHE A 40 9.46 12.97 8.69
C PHE A 40 8.83 14.25 8.12
N GLU A 41 7.73 14.72 8.71
CA GLU A 41 7.02 15.93 8.30
C GLU A 41 7.88 17.19 8.45
N GLU A 42 8.66 17.32 9.53
CA GLU A 42 9.63 18.40 9.72
C GLU A 42 10.71 18.44 8.62
N ARG A 43 11.15 17.27 8.14
CA ARG A 43 12.20 17.15 7.13
C ARG A 43 11.67 17.33 5.71
N GLU A 44 10.58 16.64 5.37
CA GLU A 44 10.01 16.60 4.01
C GLU A 44 8.99 17.73 3.76
N GLY A 45 8.58 18.45 4.80
CA GLY A 45 7.57 19.51 4.72
C GLY A 45 6.13 19.02 4.56
N ARG A 46 5.91 17.70 4.63
CA ARG A 46 4.61 17.04 4.53
C ARG A 46 4.63 15.66 5.19
N ARG A 47 3.45 15.15 5.53
CA ARG A 47 3.28 13.79 6.09
C ARG A 47 3.70 12.71 5.09
N PRO A 48 4.14 11.54 5.58
CA PRO A 48 4.35 10.39 4.71
C PRO A 48 3.02 10.00 4.07
N ARG A 49 3.07 9.78 2.77
CA ARG A 49 1.89 9.54 1.93
C ARG A 49 1.95 8.14 1.33
N ILE A 50 0.94 7.34 1.62
CA ILE A 50 0.82 5.97 1.13
C ILE A 50 -0.41 5.82 0.24
N MET A 51 -0.21 5.23 -0.95
CA MET A 51 -1.29 4.73 -1.78
C MET A 51 -1.46 3.23 -1.53
N VAL A 52 -2.59 2.84 -0.92
CA VAL A 52 -2.95 1.43 -0.72
C VAL A 52 -3.66 0.94 -1.97
N ALA A 53 -3.01 0.09 -2.75
CA ALA A 53 -3.48 -0.35 -4.06
C ALA A 53 -3.81 -1.85 -4.08
N TRP A 54 -4.93 -2.20 -4.71
CA TRP A 54 -5.27 -3.58 -5.03
C TRP A 54 -4.95 -3.85 -6.50
N ILE A 55 -4.00 -4.76 -6.74
CA ILE A 55 -3.55 -5.10 -8.09
C ILE A 55 -4.00 -6.52 -8.44
N GLY A 56 -4.64 -6.68 -9.60
CA GLY A 56 -5.12 -7.99 -10.09
C GLY A 56 -6.64 -8.19 -10.03
N GLN A 57 -7.10 -9.38 -10.43
CA GLN A 57 -8.53 -9.68 -10.65
C GLN A 57 -9.29 -10.09 -9.38
N ILE A 58 -10.63 -10.02 -9.47
CA ILE A 58 -11.57 -10.56 -8.48
C ILE A 58 -11.32 -12.05 -8.30
N ASP A 59 -11.45 -12.57 -7.07
CA ASP A 59 -11.59 -14.01 -6.93
C ASP A 59 -12.91 -14.52 -7.55
N GLN A 60 -12.99 -15.83 -7.75
CA GLN A 60 -14.13 -16.53 -8.36
C GLN A 60 -15.49 -16.29 -7.67
N ASN A 61 -15.52 -15.62 -6.53
CA ASN A 61 -16.73 -15.39 -5.73
C ASN A 61 -17.23 -13.94 -5.75
N GLY A 62 -16.65 -13.04 -6.57
CA GLY A 62 -17.08 -11.63 -6.56
C GLY A 62 -16.61 -10.86 -5.33
N ASN A 63 -15.83 -11.49 -4.45
CA ASN A 63 -15.43 -10.91 -3.18
C ASN A 63 -14.10 -10.17 -3.39
N GLY A 64 -14.21 -8.86 -3.63
CA GLY A 64 -13.09 -7.96 -3.40
C GLY A 64 -12.68 -8.12 -1.93
N HIS A 65 -11.50 -8.67 -1.67
CA HIS A 65 -10.96 -8.82 -0.32
C HIS A 65 -10.44 -7.47 0.19
N ASP A 66 -11.27 -6.43 0.07
CA ASP A 66 -10.94 -5.05 0.38
C ASP A 66 -10.95 -4.75 1.88
N ARG A 67 -11.49 -5.66 2.71
CA ARG A 67 -11.51 -5.51 4.17
C ARG A 67 -10.11 -5.29 4.74
N GLY A 68 -9.13 -6.09 4.35
CA GLY A 68 -7.75 -5.96 4.85
C GLY A 68 -7.14 -4.61 4.44
N ALA A 69 -7.24 -4.26 3.16
CA ALA A 69 -6.70 -2.99 2.64
C ALA A 69 -7.39 -1.76 3.28
N LYS A 70 -8.72 -1.79 3.49
CA LYS A 70 -9.46 -0.70 4.14
C LYS A 70 -9.11 -0.56 5.63
N VAL A 71 -8.91 -1.67 6.34
CA VAL A 71 -8.46 -1.66 7.73
C VAL A 71 -7.05 -1.07 7.83
N VAL A 72 -6.14 -1.52 6.96
CA VAL A 72 -4.78 -0.97 6.89
C VAL A 72 -4.82 0.53 6.58
N ALA A 73 -5.59 0.94 5.56
CA ALA A 73 -5.72 2.35 5.20
C ALA A 73 -6.23 3.22 6.36
N THR A 74 -7.27 2.73 7.06
CA THR A 74 -7.83 3.40 8.24
C THR A 74 -6.80 3.52 9.36
N ALA A 75 -6.09 2.43 9.68
CA ALA A 75 -5.11 2.43 10.75
C ALA A 75 -3.89 3.31 10.43
N PHE A 76 -3.42 3.33 9.18
CA PHE A 76 -2.34 4.23 8.76
C PHE A 76 -2.77 5.70 8.84
N ALA A 77 -4.01 6.02 8.47
CA ALA A 77 -4.55 7.36 8.62
C ALA A 77 -4.63 7.77 10.10
N ASP A 78 -5.10 6.86 10.98
CA ASP A 78 -5.15 7.09 12.43
C ASP A 78 -3.73 7.28 13.03
N LEU A 79 -2.71 6.63 12.47
CA LEU A 79 -1.30 6.83 12.84
C LEU A 79 -0.71 8.15 12.32
N GLY A 80 -1.36 8.82 11.36
CA GLY A 80 -0.94 10.14 10.85
C GLY A 80 -0.33 10.14 9.45
N PHE A 81 -0.46 9.06 8.68
CA PHE A 81 -0.14 9.08 7.25
C PHE A 81 -1.22 9.81 6.45
N ASP A 82 -0.82 10.43 5.34
CA ASP A 82 -1.76 10.76 4.28
C ASP A 82 -2.03 9.49 3.46
N VAL A 83 -3.30 9.06 3.39
CA VAL A 83 -3.65 7.77 2.81
C VAL A 83 -4.58 7.94 1.61
N ASP A 84 -4.13 7.46 0.45
CA ASP A 84 -4.98 7.27 -0.71
C ASP A 84 -5.34 5.79 -0.86
N ILE A 85 -6.61 5.52 -1.18
CA ILE A 85 -7.06 4.16 -1.46
C ILE A 85 -7.27 4.05 -2.96
N GLY A 86 -6.50 3.17 -3.60
CA GLY A 86 -6.63 2.85 -5.01
C GLY A 86 -7.97 2.21 -5.35
N ALA A 87 -8.39 2.34 -6.60
CA ALA A 87 -9.57 1.64 -7.09
C ALA A 87 -9.32 0.13 -7.08
N LEU A 88 -10.40 -0.65 -6.98
CA LEU A 88 -10.28 -2.10 -7.13
C LEU A 88 -9.95 -2.46 -8.59
N PHE A 89 -9.10 -3.49 -8.75
CA PHE A 89 -8.79 -4.11 -10.05
C PHE A 89 -8.00 -3.20 -11.01
N GLN A 90 -7.09 -2.40 -10.47
CA GLN A 90 -6.18 -1.60 -11.27
C GLN A 90 -5.07 -2.47 -11.88
N THR A 91 -4.62 -2.10 -13.06
CA THR A 91 -3.37 -2.62 -13.63
C THR A 91 -2.16 -1.99 -12.94
N PRO A 92 -0.97 -2.61 -13.02
CA PRO A 92 0.26 -2.01 -12.50
C PRO A 92 0.51 -0.59 -13.05
N GLY A 93 0.27 -0.36 -14.34
CA GLY A 93 0.41 0.97 -14.96
C GLY A 93 -0.60 2.00 -14.45
N GLU A 94 -1.86 1.59 -14.19
CA GLU A 94 -2.86 2.47 -13.59
C GLU A 94 -2.49 2.85 -12.14
N VAL A 95 -1.95 1.90 -11.36
CA VAL A 95 -1.47 2.16 -10.01
C VAL A 95 -0.25 3.06 -10.00
N ALA A 96 0.76 2.77 -10.84
CA ALA A 96 1.96 3.59 -10.96
C ALA A 96 1.59 5.04 -11.30
N LYS A 97 0.77 5.23 -12.34
CA LYS A 97 0.33 6.56 -12.75
C LYS A 97 -0.39 7.32 -11.63
N GLN A 98 -1.32 6.67 -10.92
CA GLN A 98 -2.03 7.31 -9.82
C GLN A 98 -1.11 7.64 -8.64
N ALA A 99 -0.16 6.77 -8.31
CA ALA A 99 0.81 7.03 -7.26
C ALA A 99 1.69 8.25 -7.58
N VAL A 100 2.10 8.39 -8.84
CA VAL A 100 2.84 9.56 -9.32
C VAL A 100 1.99 10.82 -9.29
N GLU A 101 0.74 10.76 -9.78
CA GLU A 101 -0.19 11.91 -9.78
C GLU A 101 -0.51 12.40 -8.37
N ASN A 102 -0.58 11.50 -7.40
CA ASN A 102 -0.80 11.82 -5.98
C ASN A 102 0.48 12.22 -5.23
N ASP A 103 1.63 12.12 -5.90
CA ASP A 103 2.95 12.27 -5.30
C ASP A 103 3.12 11.42 -4.03
N ALA A 104 2.77 10.15 -4.13
CA ALA A 104 2.91 9.19 -3.05
C ALA A 104 4.38 8.88 -2.76
N HIS A 105 4.72 8.71 -1.49
CA HIS A 105 6.04 8.21 -1.10
C HIS A 105 6.09 6.68 -1.18
N VAL A 106 4.95 6.03 -0.93
CA VAL A 106 4.84 4.57 -0.83
C VAL A 106 3.62 4.05 -1.58
N ILE A 107 3.79 2.94 -2.30
CA ILE A 107 2.69 2.09 -2.77
C ILE A 107 2.62 0.86 -1.87
N GLY A 108 1.50 0.71 -1.17
CA GLY A 108 1.11 -0.52 -0.49
C GLY A 108 0.44 -1.46 -1.47
N MET A 109 1.21 -2.34 -2.11
CA MET A 109 0.72 -3.33 -3.06
C MET A 109 0.08 -4.50 -2.31
N SER A 110 -1.25 -4.54 -2.30
CA SER A 110 -2.01 -5.67 -1.78
C SER A 110 -2.30 -6.66 -2.90
N THR A 111 -1.91 -7.92 -2.71
CA THR A 111 -2.18 -9.00 -3.67
C THR A 111 -2.73 -10.26 -3.03
N LYS A 112 -3.39 -11.07 -3.85
CA LYS A 112 -3.73 -12.45 -3.54
C LYS A 112 -2.88 -13.35 -4.45
N ASP A 113 -2.28 -14.36 -3.86
CA ASP A 113 -1.50 -15.42 -4.53
C ASP A 113 -2.27 -15.98 -5.75
N PRO A 114 -1.66 -16.17 -6.94
CA PRO A 114 -0.23 -16.03 -7.29
C PRO A 114 0.16 -14.75 -8.04
N GLY A 115 -0.53 -13.63 -7.80
CA GLY A 115 -0.28 -12.40 -8.56
C GLY A 115 1.04 -11.68 -8.24
N HIS A 116 1.57 -11.80 -7.01
CA HIS A 116 2.66 -10.96 -6.50
C HIS A 116 3.93 -11.02 -7.35
N SER A 117 4.39 -12.22 -7.74
CA SER A 117 5.64 -12.40 -8.48
C SER A 117 5.59 -11.86 -9.90
N THR A 118 4.41 -11.65 -10.48
CA THR A 118 4.26 -11.07 -11.83
C THR A 118 3.96 -9.58 -11.75
N LEU A 119 3.06 -9.18 -10.86
CA LEU A 119 2.55 -7.82 -10.78
C LEU A 119 3.56 -6.84 -10.17
N LEU A 120 4.42 -7.29 -9.26
CA LEU A 120 5.42 -6.42 -8.63
C LEU A 120 6.49 -5.98 -9.65
N PRO A 121 7.16 -6.89 -10.40
CA PRO A 121 8.11 -6.47 -11.44
C PRO A 121 7.48 -5.54 -12.48
N GLU A 122 6.22 -5.78 -12.86
CA GLU A 122 5.50 -4.93 -13.79
C GLU A 122 5.26 -3.54 -13.19
N LEU A 123 4.82 -3.43 -11.94
CA LEU A 123 4.62 -2.15 -11.25
C LEU A 123 5.93 -1.35 -11.16
N VAL A 124 7.03 -2.00 -10.79
CA VAL A 124 8.35 -1.36 -10.70
C VAL A 124 8.82 -0.87 -12.07
N LYS A 125 8.57 -1.65 -13.13
CA LYS A 125 8.85 -1.24 -14.50
C LYS A 125 8.03 -0.01 -14.93
N GLU A 126 6.75 0.04 -14.57
CA GLU A 126 5.89 1.19 -14.87
C GLU A 126 6.33 2.46 -14.11
N LEU A 127 6.71 2.33 -12.84
CA LEU A 127 7.30 3.43 -12.06
C LEU A 127 8.59 3.95 -12.71
N LYS A 128 9.47 3.05 -13.16
CA LYS A 128 10.67 3.40 -13.90
C LYS A 128 10.35 4.13 -15.20
N ALA A 129 9.34 3.69 -15.94
CA ALA A 129 8.92 4.34 -17.18
C ALA A 129 8.37 5.76 -16.95
N LEU A 130 7.88 6.04 -15.74
CA LEU A 130 7.39 7.35 -15.30
C LEU A 130 8.46 8.20 -14.57
N ASP A 131 9.72 7.75 -14.55
CA ASP A 131 10.83 8.41 -13.85
C ASP A 131 10.59 8.59 -12.34
N ARG A 132 9.91 7.62 -11.72
CA ARG A 132 9.51 7.63 -10.31
C ARG A 132 9.94 6.36 -9.57
N GLU A 133 11.16 5.90 -9.83
CA GLU A 133 11.80 4.77 -9.11
C GLU A 133 12.06 5.08 -7.63
N ASP A 134 11.95 6.35 -7.23
CA ASP A 134 12.01 6.82 -5.84
C ASP A 134 10.81 6.33 -5.01
N ILE A 135 9.64 6.13 -5.64
CA ILE A 135 8.43 5.67 -4.94
C ILE A 135 8.67 4.25 -4.42
N MET A 136 8.61 4.11 -3.10
CA MET A 136 8.82 2.83 -2.44
C MET A 136 7.64 1.89 -2.69
N VAL A 137 7.90 0.62 -3.01
CA VAL A 137 6.85 -0.41 -3.07
C VAL A 137 6.99 -1.37 -1.88
N VAL A 138 5.91 -1.54 -1.12
CA VAL A 138 5.79 -2.57 -0.08
C VAL A 138 4.71 -3.56 -0.49
N VAL A 139 4.88 -4.84 -0.16
CA VAL A 139 3.95 -5.91 -0.57
C VAL A 139 3.24 -6.48 0.65
N GLY A 140 1.92 -6.55 0.59
CA GLY A 140 1.08 -7.11 1.64
C GLY A 140 0.18 -8.23 1.15
N GLY A 141 -0.21 -9.12 2.06
CA GLY A 141 -1.17 -10.19 1.79
C GLY A 141 -0.65 -11.57 2.21
N VAL A 142 -1.28 -12.61 1.68
CA VAL A 142 -0.84 -14.00 1.88
C VAL A 142 0.24 -14.30 0.84
N ILE A 143 1.50 -14.21 1.25
CA ILE A 143 2.67 -14.40 0.38
C ILE A 143 3.48 -15.59 0.90
N PRO A 144 3.73 -16.63 0.09
CA PRO A 144 4.59 -17.75 0.46
C PRO A 144 6.00 -17.27 0.81
N ALA A 145 6.57 -17.77 1.91
CA ALA A 145 7.91 -17.36 2.37
C ALA A 145 9.01 -17.61 1.31
N GLN A 146 8.86 -18.65 0.50
CA GLN A 146 9.78 -18.98 -0.60
C GLN A 146 9.86 -17.89 -1.68
N ASP A 147 8.85 -17.02 -1.79
CA ASP A 147 8.80 -15.96 -2.80
C ASP A 147 9.44 -14.65 -2.30
N TYR A 148 9.85 -14.57 -1.03
CA TYR A 148 10.31 -13.32 -0.42
C TYR A 148 11.59 -12.80 -1.08
N ASP A 149 12.59 -13.66 -1.26
CA ASP A 149 13.85 -13.29 -1.89
C ASP A 149 13.63 -12.82 -3.34
N TYR A 150 12.70 -13.47 -4.04
CA TYR A 150 12.29 -13.03 -5.37
C TYR A 150 11.66 -11.63 -5.32
N LEU A 151 10.72 -11.38 -4.43
CA LEU A 151 10.06 -10.08 -4.34
C LEU A 151 11.03 -8.96 -3.94
N TYR A 152 11.94 -9.20 -2.98
CA TYR A 152 12.96 -8.22 -2.60
C TYR A 152 13.89 -7.90 -3.77
N SER A 153 14.37 -8.92 -4.50
CA SER A 153 15.22 -8.71 -5.68
C SER A 153 14.51 -8.02 -6.86
N HIS A 154 13.17 -7.97 -6.85
CA HIS A 154 12.36 -7.34 -7.89
C HIS A 154 11.65 -6.06 -7.42
N GLY A 155 12.11 -5.43 -6.33
CA GLY A 155 11.74 -4.08 -5.95
C GLY A 155 10.78 -3.95 -4.75
N ALA A 156 10.43 -5.06 -4.08
CA ALA A 156 9.79 -4.96 -2.78
C ALA A 156 10.78 -4.40 -1.75
N SER A 157 10.34 -3.42 -0.97
CA SER A 157 11.15 -2.77 0.07
C SER A 157 10.86 -3.37 1.45
N ALA A 158 9.62 -3.81 1.64
CA ALA A 158 9.19 -4.59 2.78
C ALA A 158 8.05 -5.52 2.37
N ILE A 159 7.94 -6.65 3.06
CA ILE A 159 6.85 -7.61 2.91
C ILE A 159 6.12 -7.74 4.23
N PHE A 160 4.78 -7.63 4.20
CA PHE A 160 3.89 -7.70 5.36
C PHE A 160 2.88 -8.84 5.19
N GLY A 161 3.18 -9.96 5.84
CA GLY A 161 2.34 -11.16 5.82
C GLY A 161 1.11 -11.08 6.73
N PRO A 162 0.28 -12.13 6.76
CA PRO A 162 -0.88 -12.21 7.66
C PRO A 162 -0.48 -12.07 9.13
N GLY A 163 -1.27 -11.33 9.91
CA GLY A 163 -1.01 -11.11 11.34
C GLY A 163 0.02 -10.01 11.65
N THR A 164 0.52 -9.31 10.63
CA THR A 164 1.40 -8.14 10.84
C THR A 164 0.70 -7.08 11.70
N VAL A 165 1.36 -6.62 12.75
CA VAL A 165 0.92 -5.53 13.63
C VAL A 165 1.12 -4.18 12.92
N ILE A 166 0.07 -3.36 12.83
CA ILE A 166 0.07 -2.15 11.99
C ILE A 166 1.07 -1.09 12.48
N PRO A 167 1.15 -0.73 13.78
CA PRO A 167 2.20 0.17 14.27
C PRO A 167 3.62 -0.28 13.91
N VAL A 168 3.90 -1.59 14.00
CA VAL A 168 5.21 -2.16 13.63
C VAL A 168 5.48 -2.02 12.13
N ALA A 169 4.46 -2.25 11.28
CA ALA A 169 4.56 -2.05 9.85
C ALA A 169 4.81 -0.57 9.48
N ALA A 170 4.09 0.34 10.13
CA ALA A 170 4.25 1.78 9.95
C ALA A 170 5.66 2.25 10.35
N ARG A 171 6.17 1.81 11.51
CA ARG A 171 7.54 2.09 11.94
C ARG A 171 8.56 1.63 10.89
N LYS A 172 8.47 0.37 10.45
CA LYS A 172 9.38 -0.21 9.45
C LYS A 172 9.32 0.56 8.12
N MET A 173 8.15 1.04 7.75
CA MET A 173 7.96 1.83 6.53
C MET A 173 8.67 3.17 6.60
N ILE A 174 8.58 3.88 7.73
CA ILE A 174 9.26 5.17 7.93
C ILE A 174 10.78 4.96 8.00
N GLU A 175 11.26 3.93 8.68
CA GLU A 175 12.69 3.58 8.72
C GLU A 175 13.26 3.34 7.31
N GLU A 176 12.50 2.67 6.45
CA GLU A 176 12.93 2.40 5.07
C GLU A 176 12.86 3.65 4.19
N LEU A 177 11.87 4.53 4.38
CA LEU A 177 11.84 5.84 3.75
C LEU A 177 13.07 6.68 4.15
N ASP A 178 13.34 6.78 5.46
CA ASP A 178 14.49 7.51 5.98
C ASP A 178 15.81 7.01 5.39
N ARG A 179 15.97 5.69 5.26
CA ARG A 179 17.17 5.06 4.67
C ARG A 179 17.37 5.42 3.19
N ARG A 180 16.29 5.66 2.45
CA ARG A 180 16.34 6.00 1.01
C ARG A 180 16.63 7.47 0.76
N HIS A 181 16.33 8.34 1.73
CA HIS A 181 16.55 9.78 1.66
C HIS A 181 17.82 10.24 2.39
N ALA A 182 18.55 9.34 3.05
CA ALA A 182 19.85 9.58 3.68
C ALA A 182 21.02 9.44 2.69
#